data_AF-A0A1F7ZIA0-F1
#
_entry.id   AF-A0A1F7ZIA0-F1
#
_cell.length_a   1.000
_cell.length_b   1.000
_cell.length_c   1.000
_cell.angle_alpha   90.00
_cell.angle_beta   90.00
_cell.angle_gamma   90.00
#
_symmetry.space_group_name_H-M   'P 1'
#
loop_
_entity.id
_entity.type
_entity.pdbx_description
1 polymer ?
#
loop_
_entity_poly.entity_id
_entity_poly.type
_entity_poly.pdbx_seq_one_letter_code
_entity_poly.pdbx_strand_id
1 'polypeptide(L)'
;MSIVSQLYKILKKGVTLELLHGFESRWIPSILIQPKFALNNTDLDTKTIYDIETESDIYSDIGSDSNTEDTTPIKLEWLNKLEKKVKALTTRVKDKRLQEELDEELDAAFLMARKESHEATSQGIPSLAVTQIPAEDVERTFKLKRSTNHRQIWHLRPEERRPVPDYLRSILVDYDLALGESPQNEAFIRARVDAVLLTTLARKKREELGQHGLEKSSRKRASTSSVESFKSLHWQFERHMKLRWPYRDEICMISGKTDYSLWYGDPTNPQSNLVVVETKRRGNDGRYRCLCYMGKAIKIGIIPR
;
A
#
# COMPACT_ATOMS: atom_id res chain seq x y z
N MET A 1 29.06 7.07 -2.81
CA MET A 1 28.56 7.22 -1.42
C MET A 1 27.10 6.76 -1.38
N SER A 2 26.69 5.95 -0.40
CA SER A 2 25.34 5.36 -0.33
C SER A 2 24.24 6.40 -0.01
N ILE A 3 23.04 6.23 -0.57
CA ILE A 3 21.80 6.96 -0.24
C ILE A 3 21.53 6.95 1.28
N VAL A 4 21.83 5.84 1.96
CA VAL A 4 21.71 5.70 3.42
C VAL A 4 22.57 6.74 4.17
N SER A 5 23.74 7.09 3.62
CA SER A 5 24.63 8.11 4.19
C SER A 5 24.12 9.55 3.98
N GLN A 6 23.28 9.79 2.96
CA GLN A 6 22.64 11.09 2.75
C GLN A 6 21.41 11.24 3.66
N LEU A 7 20.55 10.22 3.76
CA LEU A 7 19.46 10.16 4.73
C LEU A 7 19.96 10.39 6.18
N TYR A 8 21.04 9.72 6.58
CA TYR A 8 21.67 9.91 7.88
C TYR A 8 22.13 11.36 8.16
N LYS A 9 22.57 12.11 7.13
CA LYS A 9 22.98 13.52 7.28
C LYS A 9 21.80 14.49 7.37
N ILE A 10 20.66 14.17 6.74
CA ILE A 10 19.43 14.97 6.78
C ILE A 10 18.77 14.88 8.17
N LEU A 11 18.80 13.70 8.78
CA LEU A 11 18.18 13.45 10.09
C LEU A 11 18.92 14.16 11.23
N LYS A 12 20.26 14.15 11.25
CA LYS A 12 21.19 14.68 12.27
C LYS A 12 21.09 16.20 12.61
N LYS A 13 19.98 16.90 12.34
CA LYS A 13 19.86 18.38 12.41
C LYS A 13 18.53 18.91 13.00
N GLY A 14 17.95 18.28 14.02
CA GLY A 14 16.89 18.85 14.88
C GLY A 14 15.69 17.92 15.06
N VAL A 15 15.03 17.80 16.23
CA VAL A 15 14.90 18.81 17.32
C VAL A 15 14.70 18.21 18.74
N THR A 16 13.80 18.78 19.55
CA THR A 16 13.58 18.59 20.99
C THR A 16 12.15 18.09 21.33
N LEU A 17 11.67 18.28 22.57
CA LEU A 17 11.11 17.18 23.38
C LEU A 17 9.70 17.40 24.00
N GLU A 18 9.08 18.57 23.87
CA GLU A 18 7.95 19.00 24.73
C GLU A 18 6.59 18.28 24.54
N LEU A 19 6.45 17.38 23.57
CA LEU A 19 5.15 16.75 23.24
C LEU A 19 4.79 15.48 24.03
N LEU A 20 5.66 15.01 24.94
CA LEU A 20 5.40 13.79 25.74
C LEU A 20 4.95 14.07 27.19
N HIS A 21 5.38 15.17 27.81
CA HIS A 21 4.95 15.48 29.18
C HIS A 21 3.47 15.88 29.32
N GLY A 22 2.79 16.23 28.21
CA GLY A 22 1.34 16.40 28.18
C GLY A 22 0.54 15.10 28.29
N PHE A 23 1.18 13.93 28.18
CA PHE A 23 0.52 12.61 28.17
C PHE A 23 0.77 11.77 29.43
N GLU A 24 1.83 12.03 30.20
CA GLU A 24 2.28 11.15 31.29
C GLU A 24 1.56 11.36 32.64
N SER A 25 0.79 12.44 32.82
CA SER A 25 0.32 12.89 34.14
C SER A 25 -1.16 12.61 34.47
N ARG A 26 -1.91 11.86 33.64
CA ARG A 26 -3.32 11.48 33.94
C ARG A 26 -3.72 10.01 33.69
N TRP A 27 -2.81 9.15 33.24
CA TRP A 27 -3.17 7.78 32.85
C TRP A 27 -2.18 6.71 33.35
N ILE A 28 -2.11 6.54 34.68
CA ILE A 28 -1.54 5.35 35.31
C ILE A 28 -2.68 4.59 36.02
N PRO A 29 -3.19 3.49 35.44
CA PRO A 29 -3.98 2.51 36.18
C PRO A 29 -3.05 1.69 37.09
N SER A 30 -3.38 1.61 38.38
CA SER A 30 -2.64 0.80 39.36
C SER A 30 -2.83 -0.70 39.14
N ILE A 31 -2.08 -1.31 38.21
CA ILE A 31 -2.04 -2.76 38.03
C ILE A 31 -0.59 -3.26 38.08
N LEU A 32 -0.11 -3.38 39.32
CA LEU A 32 1.11 -4.12 39.68
C LEU A 32 0.72 -5.23 40.66
N ILE A 33 -0.11 -6.18 40.20
CA ILE A 33 -0.40 -7.43 40.91
C ILE A 33 -0.19 -8.58 39.93
N GLN A 34 0.76 -9.46 40.26
CA GLN A 34 1.00 -10.69 39.50
C GLN A 34 -0.14 -11.70 39.74
N PRO A 35 -0.54 -12.49 38.73
CA PRO A 35 -1.39 -13.65 38.95
C PRO A 35 -0.56 -14.77 39.60
N LYS A 36 -0.78 -15.03 40.89
CA LYS A 36 -0.45 -16.34 41.47
C LYS A 36 -1.47 -17.35 40.94
N PHE A 37 -0.99 -18.43 40.33
CA PHE A 37 -1.84 -19.58 40.05
C PHE A 37 -2.31 -20.20 41.36
N ALA A 38 -3.62 -20.27 41.54
CA ALA A 38 -4.28 -21.20 42.46
C ALA A 38 -5.54 -21.69 41.76
N LEU A 39 -5.71 -23.01 41.67
CA LEU A 39 -6.99 -23.60 41.28
C LEU A 39 -8.05 -23.22 42.32
N ASN A 40 -9.27 -22.97 41.88
CA ASN A 40 -10.42 -23.73 42.35
C ASN A 40 -11.62 -23.56 41.41
N ASN A 41 -12.35 -24.66 41.21
CA ASN A 41 -13.63 -24.67 40.52
C ASN A 41 -14.69 -23.98 41.37
N THR A 42 -15.56 -23.20 40.74
CA THR A 42 -17.00 -23.16 41.06
C THR A 42 -17.74 -22.67 39.82
N ASP A 43 -18.80 -23.38 39.44
CA ASP A 43 -19.74 -22.97 38.42
C ASP A 43 -20.36 -21.61 38.76
N LEU A 44 -20.58 -20.77 37.75
CA LEU A 44 -21.68 -19.81 37.78
C LEU A 44 -22.09 -19.46 36.35
N ASP A 45 -23.32 -19.85 36.04
CA ASP A 45 -23.99 -19.74 34.75
C ASP A 45 -24.43 -18.29 34.51
N THR A 46 -23.81 -17.58 33.56
CA THR A 46 -24.29 -16.28 33.08
C THR A 46 -24.41 -16.25 31.56
N LYS A 47 -25.66 -16.41 31.15
CA LYS A 47 -26.18 -16.35 29.78
C LYS A 47 -26.09 -14.91 29.23
N THR A 48 -25.01 -14.58 28.53
CA THR A 48 -24.87 -13.29 27.83
C THR A 48 -25.38 -13.40 26.39
N ILE A 49 -26.41 -12.60 26.08
CA ILE A 49 -26.96 -12.44 24.74
C ILE A 49 -25.95 -11.64 23.90
N TYR A 50 -25.55 -12.19 22.75
CA TYR A 50 -24.84 -11.44 21.72
C TYR A 50 -25.84 -10.96 20.68
N ASP A 51 -26.23 -9.70 20.78
CA ASP A 51 -26.93 -9.02 19.70
C ASP A 51 -25.92 -8.77 18.55
N ILE A 52 -26.16 -9.41 17.41
CA ILE A 52 -25.37 -9.23 16.20
C ILE A 52 -25.97 -8.06 15.43
N GLU A 53 -25.59 -6.84 15.79
CA GLU A 53 -25.92 -5.64 15.00
C GLU A 53 -25.24 -5.73 13.64
N THR A 54 -26.04 -6.10 12.65
CA THR A 54 -25.62 -6.20 11.25
C THR A 54 -25.82 -4.84 10.60
N GLU A 55 -24.91 -3.90 10.85
CA GLU A 55 -24.90 -2.59 10.18
C GLU A 55 -24.57 -2.75 8.69
N SER A 56 -25.61 -2.94 7.88
CA SER A 56 -25.55 -2.92 6.42
C SER A 56 -25.69 -1.51 5.87
N ASP A 57 -24.69 -0.65 6.10
CA ASP A 57 -24.70 0.72 5.60
C ASP A 57 -24.34 0.80 4.12
N ILE A 58 -25.39 0.97 3.32
CA ILE A 58 -25.37 1.24 1.89
C ILE A 58 -24.89 2.69 1.69
N TYR A 59 -23.60 2.88 1.41
CA TYR A 59 -23.10 4.12 0.83
C TYR A 59 -23.18 4.04 -0.70
N SER A 60 -24.30 4.49 -1.25
CA SER A 60 -24.48 4.72 -2.69
C SER A 60 -24.07 6.15 -3.06
N ASP A 61 -22.80 6.34 -3.43
CA ASP A 61 -22.27 7.59 -3.97
C ASP A 61 -21.34 7.25 -5.15
N ILE A 62 -21.89 7.13 -6.36
CA ILE A 62 -21.88 8.20 -7.40
C ILE A 62 -20.48 8.81 -7.58
N GLY A 63 -19.55 7.95 -7.99
CA GLY A 63 -18.18 8.29 -8.35
C GLY A 63 -17.56 7.27 -9.29
N SER A 64 -18.36 6.71 -10.20
CA SER A 64 -17.96 5.65 -11.12
C SER A 64 -17.08 6.15 -12.26
N ASP A 65 -15.89 6.67 -11.93
CA ASP A 65 -14.74 6.65 -12.84
C ASP A 65 -14.26 5.20 -12.98
N SER A 66 -15.10 4.38 -13.60
CA SER A 66 -14.73 3.08 -14.13
C SER A 66 -13.84 3.30 -15.35
N ASN A 67 -12.60 3.74 -15.10
CA ASN A 67 -11.45 3.30 -15.86
C ASN A 67 -11.23 1.81 -15.57
N THR A 68 -12.22 0.99 -15.96
CA THR A 68 -11.94 -0.31 -16.54
C THR A 68 -11.07 -0.03 -17.75
N GLU A 69 -9.75 -0.02 -17.55
CA GLU A 69 -8.80 -0.16 -18.64
C GLU A 69 -9.20 -1.42 -19.40
N ASP A 70 -9.83 -1.20 -20.56
CA ASP A 70 -10.33 -2.23 -21.44
C ASP A 70 -9.12 -2.96 -22.04
N THR A 71 -8.58 -3.88 -21.24
CA THR A 71 -7.28 -4.56 -21.45
C THR A 71 -7.37 -5.66 -22.50
N THR A 72 -8.44 -5.61 -23.29
CA THR A 72 -8.74 -6.35 -24.51
C THR A 72 -8.72 -5.37 -25.68
N PRO A 73 -7.54 -5.19 -26.33
CA PRO A 73 -7.33 -6.05 -27.50
C PRO A 73 -5.91 -6.64 -27.65
N ILE A 74 -4.93 -6.23 -26.84
CA ILE A 74 -3.50 -6.57 -27.05
C ILE A 74 -3.24 -8.09 -26.97
N LYS A 75 -3.94 -8.81 -26.08
CA LYS A 75 -3.68 -10.24 -25.80
C LYS A 75 -3.81 -11.20 -26.99
N LEU A 76 -4.56 -10.85 -28.03
CA LEU A 76 -4.86 -11.73 -29.17
C LEU A 76 -4.51 -11.13 -30.55
N GLU A 77 -3.88 -9.96 -30.60
CA GLU A 77 -3.43 -9.37 -31.88
C GLU A 77 -2.52 -10.29 -32.68
N TRP A 78 -1.62 -11.01 -32.00
CA TRP A 78 -0.68 -11.93 -32.64
C TRP A 78 -1.40 -13.14 -33.27
N LEU A 79 -2.47 -13.64 -32.63
CA LEU A 79 -3.28 -14.75 -33.14
C LEU A 79 -4.07 -14.31 -34.37
N ASN A 80 -4.66 -13.11 -34.34
CA ASN A 80 -5.35 -12.52 -35.50
C ASN A 80 -4.38 -12.24 -36.67
N LYS A 81 -3.12 -11.88 -36.38
CA LYS A 81 -2.05 -11.73 -37.39
C LYS A 81 -1.59 -13.09 -37.95
N LEU A 82 -1.63 -14.15 -37.15
CA LEU A 82 -1.34 -15.52 -37.58
C LEU A 82 -2.47 -16.06 -38.49
N GLU A 83 -3.73 -15.96 -38.06
CA GLU A 83 -4.90 -16.37 -38.83
C GLU A 83 -4.89 -15.78 -40.25
N LYS A 84 -4.70 -14.45 -40.35
CA LYS A 84 -4.60 -13.75 -41.65
C LYS A 84 -3.44 -14.27 -42.52
N LYS A 85 -2.30 -14.64 -41.93
CA LYS A 85 -1.17 -15.20 -42.68
C LYS A 85 -1.44 -16.61 -43.17
N VAL A 86 -2.11 -17.45 -42.38
CA VAL A 86 -2.42 -18.83 -42.79
C VAL A 86 -3.50 -18.83 -43.88
N LYS A 87 -4.57 -18.04 -43.74
CA LYS A 87 -5.57 -17.83 -44.82
C LYS A 87 -4.97 -17.29 -46.12
N ALA A 88 -3.98 -16.40 -46.03
CA ALA A 88 -3.23 -15.91 -47.20
C ALA A 88 -2.31 -16.96 -47.86
N LEU A 89 -2.08 -18.11 -47.21
CA LEU A 89 -1.37 -19.26 -47.77
C LEU A 89 -2.33 -20.32 -48.33
N THR A 90 -3.50 -20.55 -47.71
CA THR A 90 -4.51 -21.52 -48.19
C THR A 90 -5.11 -21.13 -49.55
N THR A 91 -5.31 -19.83 -49.80
CA THR A 91 -5.71 -19.29 -51.13
C THR A 91 -4.78 -19.61 -52.32
N ARG A 92 -3.64 -20.28 -52.09
CA ARG A 92 -2.74 -20.76 -53.15
C ARG A 92 -3.07 -22.18 -53.64
N VAL A 93 -3.98 -22.88 -52.96
CA VAL A 93 -4.50 -24.19 -53.39
C VAL A 93 -5.36 -24.00 -54.64
N LYS A 94 -5.06 -24.75 -55.70
CA LYS A 94 -5.75 -24.60 -57.01
C LYS A 94 -7.09 -25.33 -57.10
N ASP A 95 -7.30 -26.31 -56.22
CA ASP A 95 -8.55 -27.05 -56.14
C ASP A 95 -9.51 -26.32 -55.20
N LYS A 96 -10.62 -25.83 -55.75
CA LYS A 96 -11.62 -25.06 -55.02
C LYS A 96 -12.26 -25.85 -53.88
N ARG A 97 -12.45 -27.16 -54.06
CA ARG A 97 -13.07 -28.02 -53.05
C ARG A 97 -12.10 -28.26 -51.88
N LEU A 98 -10.84 -28.57 -52.18
CA LEU A 98 -9.81 -28.69 -51.14
C LEU A 98 -9.55 -27.36 -50.42
N GLN A 99 -9.74 -26.22 -51.10
CA GLN A 99 -9.64 -24.91 -50.45
C GLN A 99 -10.81 -24.66 -49.47
N GLU A 100 -12.05 -24.98 -49.86
CA GLU A 100 -13.23 -24.84 -49.01
C GLU A 100 -13.14 -25.75 -47.77
N GLU A 101 -12.79 -27.03 -47.96
CA GLU A 101 -12.57 -27.99 -46.87
C GLU A 101 -11.45 -27.52 -45.90
N LEU A 102 -10.36 -26.94 -46.44
CA LEU A 102 -9.22 -26.46 -45.64
C LEU A 102 -9.51 -25.14 -44.89
N ASP A 103 -10.26 -24.21 -45.49
CA ASP A 103 -10.63 -22.95 -44.83
C ASP A 103 -11.66 -23.21 -43.69
N GLU A 104 -12.56 -24.20 -43.83
CA GLU A 104 -13.45 -24.66 -42.74
C GLU A 104 -12.69 -25.31 -41.57
N GLU A 105 -11.76 -26.24 -41.84
CA GLU A 105 -10.90 -26.82 -40.79
C GLU A 105 -10.08 -25.75 -40.07
N LEU A 106 -9.57 -24.76 -40.81
CA LEU A 106 -8.77 -23.67 -40.26
C LEU A 106 -9.61 -22.79 -39.32
N ASP A 107 -10.83 -22.43 -39.72
CA ASP A 107 -11.74 -21.65 -38.88
C ASP A 107 -12.17 -22.40 -37.62
N ALA A 108 -12.44 -23.71 -37.73
CA ALA A 108 -12.69 -24.57 -36.56
C ALA A 108 -11.48 -24.59 -35.62
N ALA A 109 -10.26 -24.72 -36.14
CA ALA A 109 -9.04 -24.72 -35.34
C ALA A 109 -8.78 -23.38 -34.64
N PHE A 110 -8.96 -22.24 -35.31
CA PHE A 110 -8.84 -20.92 -34.67
C PHE A 110 -9.96 -20.64 -33.67
N LEU A 111 -11.17 -21.15 -33.89
CA LEU A 111 -12.27 -21.07 -32.92
C LEU A 111 -11.95 -21.88 -31.66
N MET A 112 -11.44 -23.11 -31.80
CA MET A 112 -10.99 -23.92 -30.68
C MET A 112 -9.82 -23.27 -29.94
N ALA A 113 -8.79 -22.78 -30.64
CA ALA A 113 -7.67 -22.08 -30.01
C ALA A 113 -8.09 -20.81 -29.26
N ARG A 114 -9.07 -20.05 -29.78
CA ARG A 114 -9.69 -18.93 -29.04
C ARG A 114 -10.44 -19.43 -27.82
N LYS A 115 -11.27 -20.48 -27.94
CA LYS A 115 -12.03 -21.06 -26.83
C LYS A 115 -11.10 -21.57 -25.73
N GLU A 116 -10.08 -22.36 -26.05
CA GLU A 116 -9.06 -22.84 -25.10
C GLU A 116 -8.29 -21.68 -24.46
N SER A 117 -7.92 -20.65 -25.24
CA SER A 117 -7.27 -19.45 -24.69
C SER A 117 -8.18 -18.69 -23.72
N HIS A 118 -9.48 -18.59 -24.03
CA HIS A 118 -10.47 -18.02 -23.12
C HIS A 118 -10.68 -18.91 -21.88
N GLU A 119 -10.81 -20.22 -22.01
CA GLU A 119 -10.99 -21.17 -20.89
C GLU A 119 -9.76 -21.22 -19.97
N ALA A 120 -8.55 -21.21 -20.53
CA ALA A 120 -7.30 -21.07 -19.78
C ALA A 120 -7.14 -19.68 -19.11
N THR A 121 -7.84 -18.65 -19.62
CA THR A 121 -7.94 -17.34 -18.96
C THR A 121 -9.07 -17.31 -17.92
N SER A 122 -10.12 -18.14 -18.09
CA SER A 122 -11.28 -18.28 -17.21
C SER A 122 -10.99 -19.11 -15.96
N GLN A 123 -10.00 -20.02 -16.01
CA GLN A 123 -9.32 -20.53 -14.81
C GLN A 123 -8.45 -19.41 -14.21
N GLY A 124 -9.12 -18.38 -13.71
CA GLY A 124 -8.49 -17.19 -13.16
C GLY A 124 -7.58 -17.53 -11.98
N ILE A 125 -6.39 -16.94 -11.97
CA ILE A 125 -5.45 -17.03 -10.85
C ILE A 125 -6.21 -16.69 -9.55
N PRO A 126 -6.27 -17.58 -8.55
CA PRO A 126 -7.11 -17.37 -7.36
C PRO A 126 -6.73 -16.06 -6.66
N SER A 127 -7.72 -15.20 -6.42
CA SER A 127 -7.52 -13.93 -5.75
C SER A 127 -7.50 -14.13 -4.24
N LEU A 128 -6.46 -13.63 -3.58
CA LEU A 128 -6.29 -13.70 -2.13
C LEU A 128 -6.18 -12.29 -1.56
N ALA A 129 -7.09 -11.88 -0.68
CA ALA A 129 -6.97 -10.59 -0.02
C ALA A 129 -5.86 -10.64 1.05
N VAL A 130 -5.08 -9.57 1.21
CA VAL A 130 -4.08 -9.45 2.30
C VAL A 130 -4.68 -9.62 3.70
N THR A 131 -5.99 -9.39 3.86
CA THR A 131 -6.73 -9.58 5.11
C THR A 131 -7.04 -11.05 5.41
N GLN A 132 -6.92 -11.94 4.42
CA GLN A 132 -7.11 -13.40 4.54
C GLN A 132 -5.79 -14.15 4.82
N ILE A 133 -4.65 -13.46 4.84
CA ILE A 133 -3.35 -14.04 5.19
C ILE A 133 -3.20 -13.97 6.73
N PRO A 134 -3.11 -15.11 7.45
CA PRO A 134 -2.88 -15.11 8.89
C PRO A 134 -1.59 -14.39 9.27
N ALA A 135 -1.54 -13.81 10.47
CA ALA A 135 -0.40 -12.98 10.90
C ALA A 135 0.92 -13.79 10.94
N GLU A 136 0.84 -15.04 11.38
CA GLU A 136 1.89 -16.04 11.40
C GLU A 136 2.37 -16.47 9.99
N ASP A 137 1.50 -16.35 8.98
CA ASP A 137 1.83 -16.69 7.60
C ASP A 137 2.52 -15.54 6.84
N VAL A 138 2.43 -14.29 7.31
CA VAL A 138 2.95 -13.12 6.57
C VAL A 138 4.45 -13.19 6.35
N GLU A 139 5.24 -13.41 7.39
CA GLU A 139 6.71 -13.44 7.26
C GLU A 139 7.17 -14.61 6.38
N ARG A 140 6.55 -15.78 6.55
CA ARG A 140 6.79 -16.99 5.76
C ARG A 140 6.47 -16.77 4.28
N THR A 141 5.28 -16.24 3.99
CA THR A 141 4.75 -16.02 2.62
C THR A 141 5.66 -15.10 1.82
N PHE A 142 5.99 -13.92 2.35
CA PHE A 142 6.79 -12.93 1.63
C PHE A 142 8.30 -13.12 1.82
N LYS A 143 8.72 -14.15 2.57
CA LYS A 143 10.12 -14.42 2.99
C LYS A 143 10.74 -13.19 3.67
N LEU A 144 9.96 -12.54 4.54
CA LEU A 144 10.44 -11.42 5.34
C LEU A 144 11.36 -11.93 6.43
N LYS A 145 12.35 -11.10 6.79
CA LYS A 145 13.18 -11.30 7.96
C LYS A 145 13.31 -9.95 8.64
N ARG A 146 12.92 -9.88 9.92
CA ARG A 146 13.18 -8.69 10.73
C ARG A 146 14.69 -8.49 10.83
N SER A 147 15.18 -7.29 10.51
CA SER A 147 16.61 -7.01 10.68
C SER A 147 16.93 -7.01 12.18
N THR A 148 17.83 -7.90 12.58
CA THR A 148 18.42 -7.94 13.93
C THR A 148 19.55 -6.91 14.08
N ASN A 149 19.99 -6.30 12.98
CA ASN A 149 21.03 -5.29 13.00
C ASN A 149 20.45 -3.94 13.46
N HIS A 150 20.63 -3.62 14.75
CA HIS A 150 20.20 -2.34 15.34
C HIS A 150 20.73 -1.09 14.60
N ARG A 151 21.81 -1.20 13.80
CA ARG A 151 22.31 -0.09 12.96
C ARG A 151 21.50 0.12 11.68
N GLN A 152 20.68 -0.86 11.29
CA GLN A 152 19.75 -0.80 10.14
C GLN A 152 18.30 -0.53 10.57
N ILE A 153 17.94 -0.84 11.83
CA ILE A 153 16.67 -0.41 12.40
C ILE A 153 16.69 1.11 12.50
N TRP A 154 15.68 1.77 11.91
CA TRP A 154 15.61 3.23 11.91
C TRP A 154 15.18 3.75 13.29
N HIS A 155 16.17 4.01 14.15
CA HIS A 155 15.98 4.67 15.43
C HIS A 155 16.11 6.18 15.28
N LEU A 156 14.98 6.89 15.37
CA LEU A 156 14.96 8.36 15.44
C LEU A 156 15.43 8.83 16.81
N ARG A 157 16.67 9.33 16.87
CA ARG A 157 17.22 9.98 18.06
C ARG A 157 16.39 11.21 18.44
N PRO A 158 16.44 11.68 19.71
CA PRO A 158 15.77 12.92 20.10
C PRO A 158 16.09 14.06 19.13
N GLU A 159 17.38 14.30 18.87
CA GLU A 159 17.91 15.36 17.98
C GLU A 159 17.49 15.25 16.49
N GLU A 160 16.69 14.27 16.08
CA GLU A 160 16.24 14.07 14.69
C GLU A 160 14.76 14.48 14.45
N ARG A 161 14.05 14.80 15.55
CA ARG A 161 12.70 15.40 15.68
C ARG A 161 11.64 14.96 14.64
N ARG A 162 10.81 15.86 14.09
CA ARG A 162 10.86 17.35 13.92
C ARG A 162 9.83 18.09 14.83
N PRO A 163 9.89 19.44 15.03
CA PRO A 163 8.88 20.11 15.85
C PRO A 163 7.59 20.18 15.03
N VAL A 164 6.47 19.87 15.67
CA VAL A 164 5.15 20.05 15.06
C VAL A 164 5.03 21.53 14.67
N PRO A 165 4.83 21.86 13.38
CA PRO A 165 4.60 23.24 12.95
C PRO A 165 3.40 23.83 13.67
N ASP A 166 3.44 25.12 14.03
CA ASP A 166 2.34 25.73 14.79
C ASP A 166 1.00 25.65 14.05
N TYR A 167 1.01 25.83 12.71
CA TYR A 167 -0.20 25.64 11.90
C TYR A 167 -0.74 24.19 11.91
N LEU A 168 0.12 23.17 12.05
CA LEU A 168 -0.33 21.78 12.19
C LEU A 168 -0.90 21.57 13.60
N ARG A 169 -0.31 22.21 14.63
CA ARG A 169 -0.87 22.21 15.97
C ARG A 169 -2.27 22.84 15.99
N SER A 170 -2.46 23.98 15.32
CA SER A 170 -3.77 24.62 15.14
C SER A 170 -4.77 23.68 14.48
N ILE A 171 -4.46 23.11 13.31
CA ILE A 171 -5.36 22.17 12.61
C ILE A 171 -5.77 20.98 13.50
N LEU A 172 -4.84 20.43 14.28
CA LEU A 172 -5.13 19.33 15.19
C LEU A 172 -5.98 19.75 16.40
N VAL A 173 -5.86 20.99 16.88
CA VAL A 173 -6.74 21.57 17.91
C VAL A 173 -8.13 21.87 17.35
N ASP A 174 -8.21 22.42 16.13
CA ASP A 174 -9.49 22.67 15.44
C ASP A 174 -10.27 21.37 15.22
N TYR A 175 -9.56 20.28 14.91
CA TYR A 175 -10.12 18.92 14.82
C TYR A 175 -10.65 18.40 16.16
N ASP A 176 -9.90 18.56 17.25
CA ASP A 176 -10.34 18.16 18.59
C ASP A 176 -11.54 19.02 19.06
N LEU A 177 -11.56 20.32 18.71
CA LEU A 177 -12.66 21.24 19.02
C LEU A 177 -13.94 20.92 18.23
N ALA A 178 -13.82 20.61 16.93
CA ALA A 178 -14.96 20.37 16.05
C ALA A 178 -15.68 19.05 16.35
N LEU A 179 -14.98 18.07 16.96
CA LEU A 179 -15.53 16.74 17.27
C LEU A 179 -15.84 16.52 18.74
N GLY A 180 -15.27 17.33 19.64
CA GLY A 180 -15.55 17.27 21.08
C GLY A 180 -15.28 15.88 21.67
N GLU A 181 -16.29 15.31 22.33
CA GLU A 181 -16.22 13.98 22.97
C GLU A 181 -16.66 12.83 22.04
N SER A 182 -16.87 13.09 20.74
CA SER A 182 -17.32 12.08 19.78
C SER A 182 -16.35 10.87 19.68
N PRO A 183 -16.85 9.63 19.59
CA PRO A 183 -16.00 8.44 19.48
C PRO A 183 -15.00 8.52 18.33
N GLN A 184 -13.71 8.30 18.64
CA GLN A 184 -12.62 8.35 17.67
C GLN A 184 -12.67 7.16 16.70
N ASN A 185 -13.48 7.28 15.64
CA ASN A 185 -13.61 6.31 14.58
C ASN A 185 -12.38 6.34 13.61
N GLU A 186 -12.34 5.40 12.66
CA GLU A 186 -11.20 5.30 11.73
C GLU A 186 -11.10 6.49 10.78
N ALA A 187 -12.22 7.12 10.41
CA ALA A 187 -12.24 8.31 9.55
C ALA A 187 -11.59 9.53 10.24
N PHE A 188 -11.86 9.74 11.54
CA PHE A 188 -11.17 10.78 12.30
C PHE A 188 -9.66 10.54 12.40
N ILE A 189 -9.26 9.29 12.68
CA ILE A 189 -7.84 8.92 12.74
C ILE A 189 -7.16 9.18 11.39
N ARG A 190 -7.82 8.84 10.28
CA ARG A 190 -7.35 9.15 8.91
C ARG A 190 -7.18 10.65 8.71
N ALA A 191 -8.19 11.47 9.01
CA ALA A 191 -8.09 12.93 8.86
C ALA A 191 -6.90 13.53 9.63
N ARG A 192 -6.66 13.10 10.88
CA ARG A 192 -5.46 13.51 11.65
C ARG A 192 -4.15 13.08 10.97
N VAL A 193 -4.10 11.85 10.45
CA VAL A 193 -2.94 11.32 9.74
C VAL A 193 -2.71 12.10 8.43
N ASP A 194 -3.75 12.38 7.64
CA ASP A 194 -3.67 13.20 6.42
C ASP A 194 -3.02 14.54 6.70
N ALA A 195 -3.51 15.25 7.73
CA ALA A 195 -2.95 16.52 8.17
C ALA A 195 -1.46 16.37 8.52
N VAL A 196 -1.06 15.37 9.30
CA VAL A 196 0.35 15.14 9.67
C VAL A 196 1.22 14.81 8.44
N LEU A 197 0.79 13.88 7.58
CA LEU A 197 1.58 13.37 6.44
C LEU A 197 1.76 14.45 5.36
N LEU A 198 0.67 15.12 4.97
CA LEU A 198 0.67 16.15 3.94
C LEU A 198 1.47 17.37 4.37
N THR A 199 1.19 17.88 5.58
CA THR A 199 1.86 19.10 6.06
C THR A 199 3.35 18.90 6.30
N THR A 200 3.76 17.72 6.77
CA THR A 200 5.19 17.38 6.97
C THR A 200 5.93 17.31 5.63
N LEU A 201 5.37 16.62 4.62
CA LEU A 201 6.00 16.53 3.30
C LEU A 201 6.00 17.89 2.58
N ALA A 202 4.90 18.65 2.64
CA ALA A 202 4.81 19.98 2.04
C ALA A 202 5.84 20.95 2.64
N ARG A 203 5.97 20.98 3.98
CA ARG A 203 7.00 21.75 4.68
C ARG A 203 8.39 21.37 4.19
N LYS A 204 8.71 20.07 4.15
CA LYS A 204 10.03 19.59 3.69
C LYS A 204 10.33 19.96 2.24
N LYS A 205 9.35 19.85 1.33
CA LYS A 205 9.51 20.30 -0.06
C LYS A 205 9.80 21.81 -0.14
N ARG A 206 9.08 22.65 0.60
CA ARG A 206 9.31 24.12 0.59
C ARG A 206 10.66 24.53 1.18
N GLU A 207 11.11 23.84 2.24
CA GLU A 207 12.44 24.04 2.84
C GLU A 207 13.56 23.75 1.84
N GLU A 208 13.49 22.63 1.11
CA GLU A 208 14.52 22.23 0.13
C GLU A 208 14.43 23.01 -1.21
N LEU A 209 13.23 23.43 -1.62
CA LEU A 209 13.03 24.25 -2.83
C LEU A 209 13.38 25.74 -2.63
N GLY A 210 13.79 26.14 -1.42
CA GLY A 210 14.09 27.54 -1.10
C GLY A 210 12.88 28.48 -1.10
N GLN A 211 11.66 27.92 -1.11
CA GLN A 211 10.40 28.68 -1.21
C GLN A 211 9.97 29.34 0.11
N HIS A 212 10.67 29.07 1.21
CA HIS A 212 10.50 29.73 2.51
C HIS A 212 11.71 30.60 2.91
N GLY A 213 12.27 31.33 1.93
CA GLY A 213 13.33 32.32 2.16
C GLY A 213 13.06 33.63 1.42
N LEU A 214 12.35 34.57 2.07
CA LEU A 214 12.26 35.97 1.62
C LEU A 214 13.63 36.67 1.62
N GLU A 215 14.61 36.12 2.35
CA GLU A 215 16.01 36.51 2.23
C GLU A 215 16.78 35.57 1.30
N LYS A 216 17.00 36.03 0.05
CA LYS A 216 18.00 35.47 -0.87
C LYS A 216 19.42 35.75 -0.36
N SER A 217 19.80 35.18 0.79
CA SER A 217 21.18 35.22 1.27
C SER A 217 22.07 34.46 0.28
N SER A 218 22.88 35.21 -0.47
CA SER A 218 23.51 34.80 -1.75
C SER A 218 24.59 33.70 -1.65
N ARG A 219 24.74 33.04 -0.50
CA ARG A 219 25.90 32.19 -0.17
C ARG A 219 25.58 30.73 0.21
N LYS A 220 24.31 30.30 0.21
CA LYS A 220 23.94 28.88 0.33
C LYS A 220 23.24 28.39 -0.94
N ARG A 221 24.03 28.07 -1.97
CA ARG A 221 23.56 27.16 -3.02
C ARG A 221 23.27 25.81 -2.37
N ALA A 222 22.00 25.41 -2.33
CA ALA A 222 21.64 24.03 -2.09
C ALA A 222 22.31 23.15 -3.16
N SER A 223 22.82 21.98 -2.77
CA SER A 223 23.30 20.99 -3.74
C SER A 223 22.15 20.58 -4.64
N THR A 224 22.30 20.74 -5.96
CA THR A 224 21.28 20.40 -6.97
C THR A 224 20.72 18.98 -6.78
N SER A 225 21.58 18.04 -6.37
CA SER A 225 21.22 16.65 -6.09
C SER A 225 20.29 16.41 -4.90
N SER A 226 20.22 17.30 -3.89
CA SER A 226 19.25 17.12 -2.79
C SER A 226 17.85 17.56 -3.20
N VAL A 227 17.76 18.61 -4.03
CA VAL A 227 16.50 19.21 -4.47
C VAL A 227 15.70 18.26 -5.38
N GLU A 228 16.38 17.51 -6.25
CA GLU A 228 15.73 16.51 -7.10
C GLU A 228 15.15 15.34 -6.30
N SER A 229 15.87 14.88 -5.26
CA SER A 229 15.44 13.77 -4.40
C SER A 229 14.10 14.04 -3.71
N PHE A 230 13.88 15.25 -3.18
CA PHE A 230 12.61 15.59 -2.53
C PHE A 230 11.45 15.89 -3.48
N LYS A 231 11.72 16.30 -4.74
CA LYS A 231 10.65 16.47 -5.74
C LYS A 231 9.94 15.15 -6.04
N SER A 232 10.72 14.07 -6.16
CA SER A 232 10.24 12.71 -6.44
C SER A 232 9.48 12.04 -5.28
N LEU A 233 9.61 12.54 -4.05
CA LEU A 233 8.86 12.02 -2.90
C LEU A 233 7.40 12.43 -2.98
N HIS A 234 6.48 11.47 -2.90
CA HIS A 234 5.05 11.75 -2.92
C HIS A 234 4.26 10.74 -2.08
N TRP A 235 3.24 11.24 -1.38
CA TRP A 235 2.23 10.40 -0.75
C TRP A 235 1.23 9.93 -1.79
N GLN A 236 0.82 8.67 -1.69
CA GLN A 236 -0.33 8.13 -2.39
C GLN A 236 -1.28 7.49 -1.38
N PHE A 237 -2.53 7.92 -1.46
CA PHE A 237 -3.66 7.48 -0.66
C PHE A 237 -4.33 6.28 -1.31
N GLU A 238 -4.89 5.39 -0.50
CA GLU A 238 -5.81 4.33 -0.94
C GLU A 238 -5.31 3.46 -2.11
N ARG A 239 -3.99 3.22 -2.18
CA ARG A 239 -3.38 2.55 -3.32
C ARG A 239 -3.73 1.06 -3.34
N HIS A 240 -4.43 0.64 -4.41
CA HIS A 240 -4.60 -0.76 -4.73
C HIS A 240 -3.27 -1.40 -5.15
N MET A 241 -2.89 -2.47 -4.47
CA MET A 241 -1.69 -3.27 -4.75
C MET A 241 -2.10 -4.69 -5.13
N LYS A 242 -1.63 -5.19 -6.28
CA LYS A 242 -1.77 -6.58 -6.72
C LYS A 242 -0.38 -7.20 -6.88
N LEU A 243 -0.19 -8.44 -6.47
CA LEU A 243 1.03 -9.21 -6.67
C LEU A 243 0.68 -10.68 -6.97
N ARG A 244 1.13 -11.21 -8.11
CA ARG A 244 1.11 -12.65 -8.37
C ARG A 244 2.22 -13.31 -7.54
N TRP A 245 1.87 -14.18 -6.60
CA TRP A 245 2.82 -14.76 -5.65
C TRP A 245 2.39 -16.16 -5.18
N PRO A 246 3.34 -17.09 -4.94
CA PRO A 246 3.02 -18.38 -4.32
C PRO A 246 2.52 -18.23 -2.88
N TYR A 247 1.42 -18.91 -2.55
CA TYR A 247 0.86 -19.03 -1.21
C TYR A 247 0.23 -20.42 -1.06
N ARG A 248 0.66 -21.18 -0.03
CA ARG A 248 0.20 -22.56 0.24
C ARG A 248 0.24 -23.44 -1.03
N ASP A 249 1.41 -23.46 -1.67
CA ASP A 249 1.76 -24.24 -2.87
C ASP A 249 1.01 -23.87 -4.17
N GLU A 250 0.03 -22.97 -4.11
CA GLU A 250 -0.65 -22.40 -5.28
C GLU A 250 -0.12 -21.00 -5.65
N ILE A 251 -0.27 -20.60 -6.92
CA ILE A 251 0.02 -19.23 -7.37
C ILE A 251 -1.25 -18.39 -7.23
N CYS A 252 -1.26 -17.44 -6.30
CA CYS A 252 -2.41 -16.55 -6.05
C CYS A 252 -2.13 -15.12 -6.54
N MET A 253 -3.20 -14.37 -6.80
CA MET A 253 -3.18 -12.92 -7.01
C MET A 253 -3.43 -12.23 -5.68
N ILE A 254 -2.37 -11.90 -4.94
CA ILE A 254 -2.49 -11.28 -3.61
C ILE A 254 -2.87 -9.80 -3.77
N SER A 255 -4.08 -9.43 -3.39
CA SER A 255 -4.69 -8.11 -3.59
C SER A 255 -4.96 -7.38 -2.25
N GLY A 256 -5.03 -6.04 -2.27
CA GLY A 256 -5.32 -5.23 -1.08
C GLY A 256 -5.12 -3.74 -1.32
N LYS A 257 -5.65 -2.89 -0.43
CA LYS A 257 -5.62 -1.42 -0.52
C LYS A 257 -4.90 -0.83 0.69
N THR A 258 -3.73 -0.22 0.49
CA THR A 258 -3.01 0.52 1.55
C THR A 258 -3.74 1.82 1.85
N ASP A 259 -3.91 2.19 3.12
CA ASP A 259 -4.42 3.54 3.45
C ASP A 259 -3.44 4.62 2.93
N TYR A 260 -2.15 4.48 3.23
CA TYR A 260 -1.10 5.42 2.78
C TYR A 260 0.20 4.72 2.36
N SER A 261 0.86 5.31 1.35
CA SER A 261 2.18 4.88 0.89
C SER A 261 3.04 6.09 0.49
N LEU A 262 4.29 6.15 0.97
CA LEU A 262 5.30 7.14 0.55
C LEU A 262 6.21 6.51 -0.50
N TRP A 263 6.19 7.09 -1.69
CA TRP A 263 6.96 6.61 -2.82
C TRP A 263 8.13 7.53 -3.15
N TYR A 264 9.18 6.93 -3.71
CA TYR A 264 10.30 7.62 -4.35
C TYR A 264 10.32 7.29 -5.85
N GLY A 265 10.59 8.31 -6.66
CA GLY A 265 10.64 8.22 -8.12
C GLY A 265 9.43 8.87 -8.80
N ASP A 266 9.18 8.44 -10.04
CA ASP A 266 8.03 8.88 -10.83
C ASP A 266 6.73 8.25 -10.28
N PRO A 267 5.64 9.00 -10.05
CA PRO A 267 4.35 8.42 -9.64
C PRO A 267 3.80 7.35 -10.59
N THR A 268 4.07 7.47 -11.90
CA THR A 268 3.66 6.50 -12.94
C THR A 268 4.53 5.25 -12.94
N ASN A 269 5.83 5.40 -12.61
CA ASN A 269 6.79 4.30 -12.51
C ASN A 269 7.55 4.37 -11.17
N PRO A 270 6.88 4.03 -10.06
CA PRO A 270 7.47 4.16 -8.73
C PRO A 270 8.67 3.24 -8.56
N GLN A 271 9.81 3.81 -8.18
CA GLN A 271 11.08 3.08 -8.10
C GLN A 271 11.20 2.29 -6.80
N SER A 272 10.70 2.85 -5.69
CA SER A 272 10.65 2.15 -4.41
C SER A 272 9.61 2.76 -3.45
N ASN A 273 9.03 1.91 -2.61
CA ASN A 273 8.28 2.32 -1.43
C ASN A 273 9.25 2.62 -0.28
N LEU A 274 9.05 3.75 0.38
CA LEU A 274 9.83 4.11 1.57
C LEU A 274 9.06 3.87 2.88
N VAL A 275 7.75 4.12 2.88
CA VAL A 275 6.88 3.98 4.06
C VAL A 275 5.50 3.49 3.62
N VAL A 276 4.91 2.57 4.38
CA VAL A 276 3.49 2.23 4.32
C VAL A 276 2.88 2.56 5.68
N VAL A 277 1.68 3.16 5.69
CA VAL A 277 0.92 3.40 6.92
C VAL A 277 -0.46 2.79 6.76
N GLU A 278 -0.87 2.01 7.76
CA GLU A 278 -2.22 1.48 7.93
C GLU A 278 -2.83 2.19 9.14
N THR A 279 -3.97 2.83 8.98
CA THR A 279 -4.75 3.43 10.07
C THR A 279 -5.74 2.43 10.62
N LYS A 280 -5.87 2.33 11.94
CA LYS A 280 -6.84 1.45 12.60
C LYS A 280 -7.37 2.11 13.86
N ARG A 281 -8.62 1.77 14.23
CA ARG A 281 -9.18 2.13 15.55
C ARG A 281 -8.27 1.62 16.69
N ARG A 282 -8.24 2.33 17.81
CA ARG A 282 -7.46 1.94 18.99
C ARG A 282 -7.86 0.53 19.44
N GLY A 283 -6.86 -0.32 19.72
CA GLY A 283 -7.04 -1.74 20.07
C GLY A 283 -6.93 -2.71 18.90
N ASN A 284 -7.14 -2.26 17.66
CA ASN A 284 -7.01 -3.12 16.48
C ASN A 284 -5.57 -3.13 15.96
N ASP A 285 -4.97 -4.31 15.79
CA ASP A 285 -3.63 -4.44 15.23
C ASP A 285 -3.64 -4.37 13.70
N GLY A 286 -2.98 -3.35 13.13
CA GLY A 286 -2.74 -3.19 11.69
C GLY A 286 -1.36 -3.69 11.22
N ARG A 287 -0.48 -4.14 12.13
CA ARG A 287 0.93 -4.44 11.83
C ARG A 287 1.10 -5.50 10.75
N TYR A 288 0.37 -6.61 10.83
CA TYR A 288 0.48 -7.70 9.86
C TYR A 288 0.04 -7.27 8.46
N ARG A 289 -1.02 -6.45 8.33
CA ARG A 289 -1.44 -5.86 7.05
C ARG A 289 -0.35 -4.97 6.46
N CYS A 290 0.24 -4.10 7.28
CA CYS A 290 1.37 -3.27 6.88
C CYS A 290 2.57 -4.12 6.41
N LEU A 291 2.89 -5.22 7.12
CA LEU A 291 3.92 -6.17 6.69
C LEU A 291 3.59 -6.88 5.37
N CYS A 292 2.32 -7.27 5.12
CA CYS A 292 1.89 -7.78 3.81
C CYS A 292 2.15 -6.75 2.70
N TYR A 293 1.81 -5.48 2.93
CA TYR A 293 2.03 -4.41 1.94
C TYR A 293 3.51 -4.12 1.71
N MET A 294 4.33 -4.08 2.76
CA MET A 294 5.79 -3.95 2.66
C MET A 294 6.41 -5.14 1.91
N GLY A 295 5.97 -6.36 2.20
CA GLY A 295 6.39 -7.56 1.47
C GLY A 295 6.04 -7.48 -0.01
N LYS A 296 4.79 -7.11 -0.34
CA LYS A 296 4.34 -6.89 -1.72
C LYS A 296 5.18 -5.82 -2.42
N ALA A 297 5.40 -4.68 -1.77
CA ALA A 297 6.21 -3.58 -2.29
C ALA A 297 7.64 -4.02 -2.65
N ILE A 298 8.30 -4.73 -1.74
CA ILE A 298 9.66 -5.25 -1.94
C ILE A 298 9.70 -6.22 -3.13
N LYS A 299 8.72 -7.12 -3.28
CA LYS A 299 8.69 -8.05 -4.43
C LYS A 299 8.40 -7.36 -5.76
N ILE A 300 7.47 -6.40 -5.79
CA ILE A 300 7.14 -5.62 -7.00
C ILE A 300 8.39 -4.89 -7.53
N GLY A 301 9.22 -4.31 -6.66
CA GLY A 301 10.44 -3.62 -7.07
C GLY A 301 11.63 -4.53 -7.46
N ILE A 302 11.57 -5.83 -7.14
CA ILE A 302 12.63 -6.81 -7.45
C ILE A 302 12.35 -7.56 -8.76
N ILE A 303 11.08 -7.74 -9.13
CA ILE A 303 10.70 -8.37 -10.40
C ILE A 303 11.02 -7.38 -11.53
N PRO A 304 11.92 -7.72 -12.48
CA PRO A 304 12.12 -6.90 -13.67
C PRO A 304 10.80 -6.82 -14.45
N ARG A 305 10.42 -5.61 -14.87
CA ARG A 305 9.30 -5.40 -15.79
C ARG A 305 9.68 -5.82 -17.21
#